data_AF-A0A3C1VC68-F1
#
_entry.id   AF-A0A3C1VC68-F1
#
_cell.length_a   1.000
_cell.length_b   1.000
_cell.length_c   1.000
_cell.angle_alpha   90.00
_cell.angle_beta   90.00
_cell.angle_gamma   90.00
#
_symmetry.space_group_name_H-M   'P 1'
#
loop_
_entity.id
_entity.type
_entity.pdbx_description
1 polymer ?
#
loop_
_entity_poly.entity_id
_entity_poly.type
_entity_poly.pdbx_seq_one_letter_code
_entity_poly.pdbx_strand_id
1 'polypeptide(L)' 'MTVEDLKGIVHSDPEIMGGTPVFVGTRVPLQNLVDALEGGEYEQKFISENRVYHASPA' A
#
# COMPACT_ATOMS: atom_id res chain seq x y z
N MET A 1 -6.21 11.43 10.44
CA MET A 1 -6.55 10.12 9.88
C MET A 1 -6.93 9.19 11.01
N THR A 2 -8.02 8.47 10.86
CA THR A 2 -8.35 7.31 11.70
C THR A 2 -8.13 6.03 10.90
N VAL A 3 -8.19 4.86 11.55
CA VAL A 3 -7.97 3.57 10.89
C VAL A 3 -9.07 3.29 9.85
N GLU A 4 -10.24 3.87 10.04
CA GLU A 4 -11.39 3.83 9.14
C GLU A 4 -11.09 4.50 7.79
N ASP A 5 -10.22 5.52 7.75
CA ASP A 5 -9.80 6.19 6.51
C ASP A 5 -8.95 5.28 5.61
N LEU A 6 -8.34 4.23 6.17
CA LEU A 6 -7.53 3.25 5.42
C LEU A 6 -8.38 2.13 4.79
N LYS A 7 -9.68 2.10 5.10
CA LYS A 7 -10.58 1.04 4.63
C LYS A 7 -10.72 1.12 3.10
N GLY A 8 -10.38 0.02 2.42
CA GLY A 8 -10.37 -0.03 0.95
C GLY A 8 -9.07 0.46 0.31
N ILE A 9 -8.10 0.92 1.10
CA ILE A 9 -6.75 1.29 0.63
C ILE A 9 -5.76 0.17 0.93
N VAL A 10 -5.81 -0.38 2.15
CA VAL A 10 -4.95 -1.49 2.60
C VAL A 10 -5.83 -2.62 3.10
N HIS A 11 -5.45 -3.87 2.80
CA HIS A 11 -6.07 -5.05 3.39
C HIS A 11 -5.01 -6.04 3.90
N SER A 12 -5.41 -6.90 4.83
CA SER A 12 -4.62 -8.04 5.32
C SER A 12 -5.50 -9.29 5.23
N ASP A 13 -5.05 -10.27 4.47
CA ASP A 13 -5.72 -11.55 4.27
C ASP A 13 -4.67 -12.67 4.42
N PRO A 14 -4.86 -13.67 5.30
CA PRO A 14 -3.92 -14.78 5.47
C PRO A 14 -3.58 -15.52 4.16
N GLU A 15 -4.50 -15.56 3.19
CA GLU A 15 -4.28 -16.19 1.89
C GLU A 15 -3.42 -15.32 0.95
N ILE A 16 -3.26 -14.03 1.26
CA ILE A 16 -2.47 -13.06 0.51
C ILE A 16 -1.21 -12.72 1.30
N MET A 17 -0.05 -13.20 0.83
CA MET A 17 1.26 -12.93 1.45
C MET A 17 1.30 -13.22 2.97
N GLY A 18 0.57 -14.24 3.42
CA GLY A 18 0.56 -14.67 4.81
C GLY A 18 -0.05 -13.64 5.77
N GLY A 19 -0.95 -12.78 5.30
CA GLY A 19 -1.55 -11.73 6.12
C GLY A 19 -0.73 -10.44 6.20
N THR A 20 0.37 -10.33 5.45
CA THR A 20 1.10 -9.06 5.33
C THR A 20 0.16 -7.97 4.79
N PRO A 21 0.05 -6.79 5.42
CA PRO A 21 -0.77 -5.70 4.89
C PRO A 21 -0.25 -5.24 3.52
N VAL A 22 -1.14 -5.22 2.53
CA VAL A 22 -0.83 -4.79 1.15
C VAL A 22 -1.85 -3.77 0.66
N PHE A 23 -1.45 -2.92 -0.27
CA PHE A 23 -2.38 -2.01 -0.94
C PHE A 23 -3.38 -2.79 -1.79
N VAL A 24 -4.67 -2.47 -1.66
CA VAL A 24 -5.75 -3.12 -2.40
C VAL A 24 -5.50 -3.04 -3.90
N GLY A 25 -5.74 -4.16 -4.60
CA GLY A 25 -5.49 -4.26 -6.04
C GLY A 25 -4.01 -4.47 -6.41
N THR A 26 -3.12 -4.61 -5.42
CA THR A 26 -1.70 -4.88 -5.61
C THR A 26 -1.20 -6.02 -4.72
N ARG A 27 0.04 -6.45 -4.94
CA ARG A 27 0.81 -7.26 -3.98
C ARG A 27 1.94 -6.43 -3.35
N VAL A 28 1.79 -5.11 -3.30
CA VAL A 28 2.79 -4.19 -2.74
C VAL A 28 2.54 -4.09 -1.23
N PRO A 29 3.48 -4.52 -0.37
CA PRO A 29 3.36 -4.37 1.07
C PRO A 29 3.31 -2.90 1.48
N LEU A 30 2.53 -2.60 2.52
CA LEU A 30 2.53 -1.28 3.16
C LEU A 30 3.92 -0.90 3.67
N GLN A 31 4.70 -1.88 4.12
CA GLN A 31 6.06 -1.69 4.62
C GLN A 31 6.97 -0.99 3.58
N ASN A 32 6.81 -1.28 2.29
CA ASN A 32 7.64 -0.65 1.26
C ASN A 32 7.46 0.88 1.24
N LEU A 33 6.27 1.39 1.57
CA LEU A 33 6.03 2.83 1.69
C LEU A 33 6.75 3.39 2.93
N VAL A 34 6.69 2.67 4.06
CA VAL A 34 7.37 3.08 5.29
C VAL A 34 8.88 3.13 5.06
N ASP A 35 9.45 2.10 4.44
CA ASP A 35 10.89 2.04 4.12
C ASP A 35 11.33 3.18 3.18
N ALA A 36 10.51 3.51 2.18
CA ALA A 36 10.78 4.62 1.27
C ALA A 36 10.80 5.97 2.01
N LEU A 37 9.85 6.19 2.92
CA LEU A 37 9.78 7.40 3.74
C LEU A 37 10.96 7.51 4.71
N GLU A 38 11.36 6.40 5.34
CA GLU A 38 12.53 6.34 6.24
C GLU A 38 13.85 6.54 5.49
N GLY A 39 13.96 5.99 4.27
CA GLY A 39 15.13 6.14 3.39
C GLY A 39 15.26 7.51 2.73
N GLY A 40 14.27 8.40 2.90
CA GLY A 40 14.23 9.70 2.23
C GLY A 40 13.97 9.60 0.74
N GLU A 41 13.46 8.46 0.26
CA GLU A 41 12.98 8.35 -1.11
C GLU A 41 11.74 9.23 -1.28
N TYR A 42 11.75 10.08 -2.30
CA TYR A 42 10.63 10.98 -2.58
C TYR A 42 9.38 10.16 -2.93
N GLU A 43 8.22 10.54 -2.40
CA GLU A 43 6.93 9.85 -2.57
C GLU A 43 6.62 9.48 -4.03
N GLN A 44 7.05 10.32 -4.99
CA GLN A 44 6.81 10.09 -6.42
C GLN A 44 7.63 8.89 -6.96
N LYS A 45 8.80 8.59 -6.38
CA LYS A 45 9.63 7.43 -6.74
C LYS A 45 8.89 6.15 -6.40
N PHE A 46 8.42 6.08 -5.15
CA PHE A 46 7.65 4.96 -4.66
C PHE A 46 6.41 4.72 -5.52
N ILE A 47 5.64 5.76 -5.83
CA ILE A 47 4.41 5.66 -6.66
C ILE A 47 4.73 5.25 -8.10
N SER A 48 5.87 5.70 -8.66
CA SER A 48 6.28 5.32 -10.01
C SER A 48 6.71 3.85 -10.08
N GLU A 49 7.45 3.37 -9.09
CA GLU A 49 7.97 1.99 -9.03
C GLU A 49 6.89 1.00 -8.62
N ASN A 50 6.01 1.41 -7.71
CA ASN A 50 4.89 0.63 -7.22
C ASN A 50 3.64 1.25 -7.82
N ARG A 51 3.21 0.78 -9.00
CA ARG A 51 1.92 1.16 -9.61
C ARG A 51 0.76 0.73 -8.72
N VAL A 52 0.54 1.47 -7.64
CA VAL A 52 -0.66 1.42 -6.83
C VAL A 52 -1.72 2.15 -7.63
N TYR A 53 -2.43 1.40 -8.47
CA TYR A 53 -3.57 1.96 -9.18
C TYR A 53 -4.60 2.38 -8.12
N HIS A 54 -5.04 3.63 -8.20
CA HIS A 54 -6.35 3.97 -7.67
C HIS A 54 -7.36 3.14 -8.45
N ALA A 55 -7.79 2.01 -7.88
CA ALA A 55 -9.04 1.40 -8.31
C ALA A 55 -10.10 2.44 -8.00
N SER A 56 -10.52 3.19 -9.01
CA SER A 56 -11.70 4.04 -8.91
C SER A 56 -12.81 3.16 -8.35
N PRO A 57 -13.35 3.45 -7.16
CA PRO A 57 -14.52 2.73 -6.71
C PRO A 57 -15.62 3.06 -7.71
N ALA A 58 -16.10 2.03 -8.40
CA ALA A 58 -17.36 2.08 -9.12
C ALA A 58 -18.53 2.06 -8.12
#